data_AF-A0A9X0B4Z9-F1
#
_entry.id   AF-A0A9X0B4Z9-F1
#
_cell.length_a   1.000
_cell.length_b   1.000
_cell.length_c   1.000
_cell.angle_alpha   90.00
_cell.angle_beta   90.00
_cell.angle_gamma   90.00
#
_symmetry.space_group_name_H-M   'P 1'
#
loop_
_entity.id
_entity.type
_entity.pdbx_description
1 polymer ?
#
loop_
_entity_poly.entity_id
_entity_poly.type
_entity_poly.pdbx_seq_one_letter_code
_entity_poly.pdbx_strand_id
1 'polypeptide(L)'
;MRSFNIVSSLMLTASAVAVVPTATYTSDSSSKDVQLRIGNGGAGQSGLIEALANAFINSSVKNGSNPFAIEWYKSDTTESINYLKDNTVDIGITYSPAAEQIAIKKGIAKDPAWYTWRDHFLLVGPKSNPAKISHNQDIKSQFSDIYTAAENGTSDPPCTLPDSLRQVRH
;
A
#
# COMPACT_ATOMS: atom_id res chain seq x y z
N MET A 1 -26.97 37.18 49.32
CA MET A 1 -26.48 35.84 48.94
C MET A 1 -26.38 35.81 47.42
N ARG A 2 -25.18 35.76 46.85
CA ARG A 2 -24.94 35.74 45.40
C ARG A 2 -24.57 34.32 44.99
N SER A 3 -25.47 33.67 44.26
CA SER A 3 -25.31 32.30 43.78
C SER A 3 -24.34 32.27 42.60
N PHE A 4 -23.24 31.52 42.74
CA PHE A 4 -22.30 31.23 41.65
C PHE A 4 -22.80 29.99 40.91
N ASN A 5 -23.13 30.13 39.62
CA ASN A 5 -23.39 28.99 38.74
C ASN A 5 -22.06 28.51 38.14
N ILE A 6 -21.60 27.33 38.54
CA ILE A 6 -20.45 26.65 37.95
C ILE A 6 -20.96 25.83 36.77
N VAL A 7 -20.64 26.26 35.55
CA VAL A 7 -20.86 25.47 34.33
C VAL A 7 -19.69 24.50 34.20
N SER A 8 -19.91 23.24 34.57
CA SER A 8 -18.93 22.17 34.38
C SER A 8 -18.95 21.74 32.91
N SER A 9 -17.88 22.04 32.18
CA SER A 9 -17.73 21.67 30.77
C SER A 9 -17.22 20.23 30.68
N LEU A 10 -18.05 19.33 30.17
CA LEU A 10 -17.70 17.92 29.94
C LEU A 10 -16.82 17.83 28.68
N MET A 11 -15.51 17.66 28.84
CA MET A 11 -14.59 17.40 27.73
C MET A 11 -14.79 15.97 27.23
N LEU A 12 -15.29 15.81 26.01
CA LEU A 12 -15.39 14.51 25.34
C LEU A 12 -14.02 14.17 24.75
N THR A 13 -13.26 13.29 25.41
CA THR A 13 -11.99 12.79 24.89
C THR A 13 -12.26 11.77 23.79
N ALA A 14 -12.04 12.16 22.53
CA ALA A 14 -12.00 11.21 21.43
C ALA A 14 -10.68 10.42 21.51
N SER A 15 -10.75 9.12 21.80
CA SER A 15 -9.61 8.23 21.68
C SER A 15 -9.28 8.04 20.20
N ALA A 16 -8.30 8.76 19.69
CA ALA A 16 -7.73 8.49 18.38
C ALA A 16 -6.97 7.14 18.46
N VAL A 17 -7.41 6.14 17.71
CA VAL A 17 -6.65 4.89 17.54
C VAL A 17 -5.47 5.23 16.65
N ALA A 18 -4.27 5.31 17.24
CA ALA A 18 -3.05 5.53 16.48
C ALA A 18 -2.81 4.33 15.56
N VAL A 19 -2.58 4.59 14.27
CA VAL A 19 -2.10 3.57 13.34
C VAL A 19 -0.70 3.17 13.80
N VAL A 20 -0.47 1.86 13.96
CA VAL A 20 0.84 1.32 14.37
C VAL A 20 1.65 0.91 13.14
N PRO A 21 2.99 1.05 13.19
CA PRO A 21 3.84 0.58 12.11
C PRO A 21 3.77 -0.95 11.99
N THR A 22 3.89 -1.45 10.77
CA THR A 22 4.02 -2.87 10.47
C THR A 22 5.41 -3.40 10.79
N ALA A 23 6.44 -2.56 10.61
CA ALA A 23 7.82 -2.87 10.98
C ALA A 23 8.59 -1.59 11.33
N THR A 24 9.62 -1.74 12.16
CA THR A 24 10.58 -0.70 12.51
C THR A 24 11.98 -1.22 12.23
N TYR A 25 12.75 -0.47 11.46
CA TYR A 25 14.11 -0.81 11.03
C TYR A 25 15.11 0.10 11.73
N THR A 26 16.14 -0.46 12.32
CA THR A 26 17.20 0.27 13.04
C THR A 26 18.50 -0.54 13.02
N SER A 27 19.64 0.15 12.99
CA SER A 27 20.96 -0.48 13.19
C SER A 27 21.28 -0.75 14.67
N ASP A 28 20.53 -0.13 15.57
CA ASP A 28 20.67 -0.24 17.02
C ASP A 28 19.29 -0.44 17.65
N SER A 29 19.04 -1.61 18.22
CA SER A 29 17.75 -1.95 18.84
C SER A 29 17.40 -1.09 20.06
N SER A 30 18.34 -0.29 20.57
CA SER A 30 18.11 0.69 21.63
C SER A 30 17.70 2.07 21.11
N SER A 31 17.89 2.36 19.82
CA SER A 31 17.47 3.64 19.24
C SER A 31 15.95 3.70 19.15
N LYS A 32 15.36 4.66 19.87
CA LYS A 32 13.91 4.94 19.89
C LYS A 32 13.56 6.16 19.03
N ASP A 33 14.54 6.77 18.37
CA ASP A 33 14.37 7.99 17.61
C ASP A 33 13.94 7.66 16.18
N VAL A 34 12.63 7.65 15.94
CA VAL A 34 12.06 7.44 14.61
C VAL A 34 12.16 8.75 13.83
N GLN A 35 12.96 8.75 12.76
CA GLN A 35 13.17 9.94 11.92
C GLN A 35 12.51 9.86 10.54
N LEU A 36 11.94 8.70 10.18
CA LEU A 36 11.21 8.55 8.92
C LEU A 36 10.14 7.46 9.03
N ARG A 37 8.93 7.78 8.56
CA ARG A 37 7.78 6.87 8.47
C ARG A 37 7.35 6.75 7.01
N ILE A 38 7.24 5.53 6.51
CA ILE A 38 7.00 5.21 5.10
C ILE A 38 5.66 4.49 4.94
N GLY A 39 4.74 5.05 4.15
CA GLY A 39 3.52 4.37 3.70
C GLY A 39 3.74 3.61 2.40
N ASN A 40 3.57 2.29 2.41
CA ASN A 40 3.61 1.47 1.19
C ASN A 40 2.97 0.09 1.39
N GLY A 41 2.51 -0.53 0.31
CA GLY A 41 1.94 -1.88 0.31
C GLY A 41 2.93 -2.95 -0.15
N GLY A 42 2.93 -3.20 -1.46
CA GLY A 42 3.60 -4.34 -2.07
C GLY A 42 5.13 -4.38 -1.84
N ALA A 43 5.83 -3.25 -1.95
CA ALA A 43 7.28 -3.24 -1.76
C ALA A 43 7.70 -3.46 -0.30
N GLY A 44 6.86 -3.08 0.66
CA GLY A 44 7.09 -3.44 2.05
C GLY A 44 6.90 -4.94 2.27
N GLN A 45 5.84 -5.53 1.70
CA GLN A 45 5.61 -6.97 1.78
C GLN A 45 6.69 -7.81 1.08
N SER A 46 7.33 -7.28 0.04
CA SER A 46 8.43 -7.97 -0.66
C SER A 46 9.78 -7.84 0.06
N GLY A 47 9.86 -7.08 1.16
CA GLY A 47 11.11 -6.77 1.87
C GLY A 47 11.97 -5.67 1.23
N LEU A 48 11.49 -5.02 0.16
CA LEU A 48 12.25 -3.95 -0.50
C LEU A 48 12.37 -2.72 0.40
N ILE A 49 11.32 -2.36 1.15
CA ILE A 49 11.38 -1.22 2.09
C ILE A 49 12.38 -1.47 3.21
N GLU A 50 12.44 -2.69 3.75
CA GLU A 50 13.45 -3.07 4.75
C GLU A 50 14.87 -2.91 4.19
N ALA A 51 15.12 -3.44 2.99
CA ALA A 51 16.44 -3.36 2.36
C ALA A 51 16.87 -1.90 2.13
N LEU A 52 15.97 -1.05 1.63
CA LEU A 52 16.24 0.37 1.40
C LEU A 52 16.45 1.13 2.72
N ALA A 53 15.60 0.88 3.73
CA ALA A 53 15.69 1.52 5.04
C ALA A 53 17.03 1.19 5.71
N ASN A 54 17.40 -0.09 5.77
CA ASN A 54 18.67 -0.52 6.37
C ASN A 54 19.88 0.06 5.63
N ALA A 55 19.86 0.08 4.29
CA ALA A 55 20.93 0.69 3.50
C ALA A 55 21.07 2.20 3.78
N PHE A 56 19.95 2.92 3.88
CA PHE A 56 19.94 4.35 4.18
C PHE A 56 20.41 4.65 5.60
N ILE A 57 19.91 3.93 6.61
CA ILE A 57 20.34 4.06 8.01
C ILE A 57 21.85 3.85 8.11
N ASN A 58 22.35 2.72 7.56
CA ASN A 58 23.77 2.39 7.61
C ASN A 58 24.64 3.44 6.92
N SER A 59 24.22 3.94 5.75
CA SER A 59 24.93 5.01 5.06
C SER A 59 24.94 6.31 5.86
N SER A 60 23.81 6.70 6.45
CA SER A 60 23.67 7.94 7.21
C SER A 60 24.47 7.92 8.50
N VAL A 61 24.43 6.82 9.25
CA VAL A 61 25.23 6.63 10.47
C VAL A 61 26.72 6.60 10.16
N LYS A 62 27.13 5.89 9.10
CA LYS A 62 28.53 5.87 8.63
C LYS A 62 29.02 7.28 8.26
N ASN A 63 28.13 8.13 7.77
CA ASN A 63 28.42 9.52 7.40
C ASN A 63 28.27 10.50 8.58
N GLY A 64 28.17 10.02 9.82
CA GLY A 64 28.21 10.83 11.04
C GLY A 64 26.85 11.20 11.63
N SER A 65 25.75 10.66 11.11
CA SER A 65 24.44 10.81 11.76
C SER A 65 24.37 9.96 13.04
N ASN A 66 23.60 10.41 14.03
CA ASN A 66 23.26 9.56 15.18
C ASN A 66 22.43 8.35 14.71
N PRO A 67 22.46 7.20 15.41
CA PRO A 67 21.58 6.07 15.12
C PRO A 67 20.10 6.45 15.22
N PHE A 68 19.31 6.11 14.20
CA PHE A 68 17.88 6.38 14.12
C PHE A 68 17.12 5.18 13.57
N ALA A 69 15.79 5.22 13.72
CA ALA A 69 14.87 4.21 13.22
C ALA A 69 14.02 4.74 12.06
N ILE A 70 13.60 3.81 11.20
CA ILE A 70 12.64 4.03 10.13
C ILE A 70 11.46 3.08 10.32
N GLU A 71 10.26 3.61 10.24
CA GLU A 71 9.03 2.83 10.37
C GLU A 71 8.35 2.63 9.01
N TRP A 72 7.81 1.43 8.79
CA TRP A 72 6.98 1.12 7.63
C TRP A 72 5.54 0.84 8.05
N TYR A 73 4.61 1.52 7.37
CA TYR A 73 3.17 1.41 7.53
C TYR A 73 2.57 0.76 6.29
N LYS A 74 2.10 -0.49 6.45
CA LYS A 74 1.43 -1.21 5.37
C LYS A 74 0.15 -0.48 4.95
N SER A 75 0.09 -0.07 3.69
CA SER A 75 -1.02 0.71 3.13
C SER A 75 -1.10 0.55 1.61
N ASP A 76 -2.26 0.78 1.01
CA ASP A 76 -2.38 0.93 -0.44
C ASP A 76 -2.13 2.39 -0.87
N THR A 77 -2.37 2.74 -2.13
CA THR A 77 -2.19 4.12 -2.61
C THR A 77 -3.14 5.10 -1.91
N THR A 78 -4.40 4.74 -1.71
CA THR A 78 -5.40 5.63 -1.09
C THR A 78 -5.05 5.88 0.36
N GLU A 79 -4.74 4.81 1.10
CA GLU A 79 -4.36 4.89 2.51
C GLU A 79 -3.03 5.63 2.69
N SER A 80 -2.03 5.42 1.83
CA SER A 80 -0.77 6.18 1.90
C SER A 80 -0.99 7.68 1.76
N ILE A 81 -1.88 8.11 0.85
CA ILE A 81 -2.22 9.53 0.67
C ILE A 81 -3.00 10.07 1.87
N ASN A 82 -3.90 9.29 2.47
CA ASN A 82 -4.58 9.66 3.71
C ASN A 82 -3.59 9.79 4.88
N TYR A 83 -2.64 8.87 5.00
CA TYR A 83 -1.58 8.93 6.02
C TYR A 83 -0.67 10.15 5.85
N LEU A 84 -0.37 10.56 4.62
CA LEU A 84 0.35 11.82 4.37
C LEU A 84 -0.48 13.03 4.82
N LYS A 85 -1.77 13.05 4.48
CA LYS A 85 -2.70 14.13 4.87
C LYS A 85 -2.83 14.25 6.39
N ASP A 86 -2.89 13.12 7.08
CA ASP A 86 -3.08 13.06 8.53
C ASP A 86 -1.74 13.05 9.28
N ASN A 87 -0.62 13.27 8.58
CA ASN A 87 0.74 13.30 9.13
C ASN A 87 1.14 12.01 9.89
N THR A 88 0.53 10.88 9.51
CA THR A 88 0.83 9.54 10.04
C THR A 88 2.12 8.99 9.43
N VAL A 89 2.41 9.31 8.18
CA VAL A 89 3.68 8.98 7.51
C VAL A 89 4.32 10.22 6.92
N ASP A 90 5.63 10.20 6.74
CA ASP A 90 6.40 11.32 6.19
C ASP A 90 6.54 11.22 4.67
N ILE A 91 6.61 9.99 4.14
CA ILE A 91 6.62 9.70 2.70
C ILE A 91 5.67 8.54 2.37
N GLY A 92 5.07 8.59 1.18
CA GLY A 92 4.27 7.51 0.62
C GLY A 92 4.88 7.03 -0.70
N ILE A 93 4.97 5.72 -0.91
CA ILE A 93 5.38 5.14 -2.19
C ILE A 93 4.17 4.50 -2.85
N THR A 94 3.63 5.19 -3.86
CA THR A 94 2.37 4.89 -4.53
C THR A 94 2.59 4.36 -5.94
N TYR A 95 1.50 3.98 -6.61
CA TYR A 95 1.53 3.38 -7.96
C TYR A 95 0.42 3.92 -8.86
N SER A 96 -0.09 5.12 -8.57
CA SER A 96 -1.15 5.78 -9.36
C SER A 96 -0.77 7.24 -9.65
N PRO A 97 -0.22 7.52 -10.85
CA PRO A 97 0.15 8.88 -11.23
C PRO A 97 -1.02 9.87 -11.14
N ALA A 98 -2.24 9.44 -11.47
CA ALA A 98 -3.42 10.29 -11.36
C ALA A 98 -3.73 10.66 -9.90
N ALA A 99 -3.62 9.71 -8.97
CA ALA A 99 -3.84 9.98 -7.54
C ALA A 99 -2.75 10.88 -6.94
N GLU A 100 -1.49 10.67 -7.32
CA GLU A 100 -0.36 11.51 -6.92
C GLU A 100 -0.55 12.96 -7.35
N GLN A 101 -0.95 13.18 -8.61
CA GLN A 101 -1.22 14.53 -9.12
C GLN A 101 -2.39 15.21 -8.40
N ILE A 102 -3.42 14.45 -8.02
CA ILE A 102 -4.53 14.98 -7.21
C ILE A 102 -4.03 15.34 -5.80
N ALA A 103 -3.20 14.50 -5.18
CA ALA A 103 -2.63 14.77 -3.86
C ALA A 103 -1.75 16.03 -3.85
N ILE A 104 -0.91 16.21 -4.89
CA ILE A 104 -0.10 17.42 -5.06
C ILE A 104 -0.99 18.66 -5.23
N LYS A 105 -1.98 18.62 -6.14
CA LYS A 105 -2.91 19.74 -6.35
C LYS A 105 -3.70 20.12 -5.11
N LYS A 106 -3.99 19.15 -4.23
CA LYS A 106 -4.67 19.36 -2.95
C LYS A 106 -3.73 19.82 -1.82
N GLY A 107 -2.43 19.95 -2.08
CA GLY A 107 -1.42 20.32 -1.08
C GLY A 107 -1.14 19.23 -0.05
N ILE A 108 -1.54 17.99 -0.31
CA ILE A 108 -1.25 16.84 0.57
C ILE A 108 0.19 16.39 0.38
N ALA A 109 0.68 16.39 -0.87
CA ALA A 109 2.04 16.03 -1.23
C ALA A 109 2.77 17.21 -1.87
N LYS A 110 4.10 17.20 -1.80
CA LYS A 110 4.94 18.20 -2.46
C LYS A 110 5.16 17.83 -3.93
N ASP A 111 5.34 18.86 -4.75
CA ASP A 111 5.79 18.72 -6.15
C ASP A 111 7.33 18.74 -6.22
N PRO A 112 7.98 17.91 -7.06
CA PRO A 112 7.40 16.87 -7.91
C PRO A 112 7.18 15.53 -7.18
N ALA A 113 6.38 14.65 -7.79
CA ALA A 113 6.41 13.23 -7.45
C ALA A 113 7.75 12.63 -7.91
N TRP A 114 8.38 11.82 -7.04
CA TRP A 114 9.68 11.22 -7.31
C TRP A 114 9.53 9.80 -7.82
N TYR A 115 10.11 9.53 -8.99
CA TYR A 115 10.12 8.21 -9.58
C TYR A 115 11.09 7.28 -8.84
N THR A 116 10.60 6.15 -8.32
CA THR A 116 11.40 5.24 -7.48
C THR A 116 11.82 3.96 -8.20
N TRP A 117 10.89 3.18 -8.76
CA TRP A 117 11.17 1.97 -9.57
C TRP A 117 9.98 1.62 -10.49
N ARG A 118 10.12 0.53 -11.28
CA ARG A 118 9.04 -0.06 -12.08
C ARG A 118 8.69 -1.45 -11.60
N ASP A 119 7.45 -1.60 -11.15
CA ASP A 119 6.84 -2.91 -10.97
C ASP A 119 6.16 -3.37 -12.27
N HIS A 120 5.91 -4.68 -12.40
CA HIS A 120 5.33 -5.26 -13.61
C HIS A 120 4.20 -6.23 -13.26
N PHE A 121 3.07 -6.08 -13.94
CA PHE A 121 2.01 -7.08 -13.92
C PHE A 121 2.31 -8.19 -14.93
N LEU A 122 1.99 -9.42 -14.55
CA LEU A 122 2.12 -10.60 -15.40
C LEU A 122 0.75 -11.24 -15.58
N LEU A 123 0.41 -11.57 -16.84
CA LEU A 123 -0.67 -12.52 -17.10
C LEU A 123 -0.11 -13.93 -16.94
N VAL A 124 -0.60 -14.65 -15.93
CA VAL A 124 -0.18 -16.01 -15.61
C VAL A 124 -1.38 -16.94 -15.56
N GLY A 125 -1.15 -18.23 -15.82
CA GLY A 125 -2.19 -19.25 -15.83
C GLY A 125 -1.61 -20.65 -15.59
N PRO A 126 -2.48 -21.68 -15.51
CA PRO A 126 -2.03 -23.05 -15.33
C PRO A 126 -1.24 -23.54 -16.54
N LYS A 127 -0.29 -24.46 -16.32
CA LYS A 127 0.54 -25.06 -17.38
C LYS A 127 -0.27 -25.72 -18.50
N SER A 128 -1.47 -26.21 -18.21
CA SER A 128 -2.37 -26.83 -19.19
C SER A 128 -2.87 -25.85 -20.27
N ASN A 129 -2.78 -24.54 -20.03
CA ASN A 129 -3.23 -23.48 -20.93
C ASN A 129 -4.62 -23.79 -21.55
N PRO A 130 -5.67 -23.96 -20.74
CA PRO A 130 -6.99 -24.39 -21.24
C PRO A 130 -7.61 -23.36 -22.19
N ALA A 131 -7.29 -22.08 -22.01
CA ALA A 131 -7.70 -20.99 -22.88
C ALA A 131 -6.86 -20.87 -24.16
N LYS A 132 -5.84 -21.72 -24.34
CA LYS A 132 -4.96 -21.76 -25.52
C LYS A 132 -4.37 -20.39 -25.87
N ILE A 133 -4.06 -19.60 -24.85
CA ILE A 133 -3.50 -18.26 -24.99
C ILE A 133 -2.14 -18.36 -25.68
N SER A 134 -1.93 -17.54 -26.71
CA SER A 134 -0.67 -17.43 -27.42
C SER A 134 0.11 -16.18 -27.00
N HIS A 135 1.43 -16.29 -26.93
CA HIS A 135 2.33 -15.16 -26.66
C HIS A 135 2.35 -14.10 -27.77
N ASN A 136 1.85 -14.44 -28.96
CA ASN A 136 1.85 -13.53 -30.12
C ASN A 136 0.56 -12.69 -30.23
N GLN A 137 -0.39 -12.86 -29.31
CA GLN A 137 -1.65 -12.11 -29.26
C GLN A 137 -1.52 -10.87 -28.36
N ASP A 138 -2.30 -9.83 -28.65
CA ASP A 138 -2.41 -8.68 -27.76
C ASP A 138 -3.19 -9.03 -26.48
N ILE A 139 -2.98 -8.26 -25.41
CA ILE A 139 -3.55 -8.56 -24.09
C ILE A 139 -5.08 -8.62 -24.08
N LYS A 140 -5.78 -7.85 -24.93
CA LYS A 140 -7.25 -7.86 -24.96
C LYS A 140 -7.76 -9.15 -25.58
N SER A 141 -7.12 -9.62 -26.65
CA SER A 141 -7.40 -10.92 -27.26
C SER A 141 -7.17 -12.05 -26.26
N GLN A 142 -6.06 -12.02 -25.52
CA GLN A 142 -5.77 -13.01 -24.48
C GLN A 142 -6.86 -13.05 -23.39
N PHE A 143 -7.35 -11.88 -22.92
CA PHE A 143 -8.46 -11.84 -21.97
C PHE A 143 -9.79 -12.35 -22.56
N SER A 144 -10.05 -12.09 -23.84
CA SER A 144 -11.24 -12.61 -24.54
C SER A 144 -11.21 -14.14 -24.65
N ASP A 145 -10.05 -14.72 -24.92
CA ASP A 145 -9.86 -16.17 -25.00
C ASP A 145 -10.05 -16.83 -23.62
N ILE A 146 -9.53 -16.20 -22.56
CA ILE A 146 -9.78 -16.63 -21.17
C ILE A 146 -11.28 -16.64 -20.87
N TYR A 147 -11.98 -15.55 -21.20
CA TYR A 147 -13.42 -15.44 -20.98
C TYR A 147 -14.19 -16.53 -21.72
N THR A 148 -13.88 -16.74 -23.00
CA THR A 148 -14.51 -17.77 -23.83
C THR A 148 -14.28 -19.18 -23.28
N ALA A 149 -13.06 -19.48 -22.85
CA ALA A 149 -12.73 -20.77 -22.24
C ALA A 149 -13.47 -21.00 -20.92
N ALA A 150 -13.69 -19.95 -20.13
CA ALA A 150 -14.47 -20.02 -18.90
C ALA A 150 -15.96 -20.27 -19.16
N GLU A 151 -16.56 -19.59 -20.14
CA GLU A 151 -17.97 -19.78 -20.52
C GLU A 151 -18.24 -21.17 -21.10
N ASN A 152 -17.28 -21.76 -21.81
CA ASN A 152 -17.40 -23.12 -22.35
C ASN A 152 -17.47 -24.21 -21.26
N GLY A 153 -17.03 -23.92 -20.02
CA GLY A 153 -17.18 -24.83 -18.88
C GLY A 153 -16.39 -26.14 -18.97
N THR A 154 -15.52 -26.30 -19.97
CA THR A 154 -14.74 -27.53 -20.21
C THR A 154 -13.28 -27.43 -19.75
N SER A 155 -12.89 -26.38 -19.03
CA SER A 155 -11.51 -26.21 -18.56
C SER A 155 -11.21 -27.10 -17.34
N ASP A 156 -9.98 -27.62 -17.25
CA ASP A 156 -9.47 -28.28 -16.06
C ASP A 156 -8.23 -27.53 -15.51
N PRO A 157 -8.29 -26.98 -14.29
CA PRO A 157 -9.46 -26.93 -13.39
C PRO A 157 -10.59 -26.04 -13.95
N PRO A 158 -11.85 -26.26 -13.52
CA PRO A 158 -12.97 -25.47 -13.98
C PRO A 158 -12.78 -23.99 -13.63
N CYS A 159 -12.87 -23.13 -14.64
CA CYS A 159 -12.81 -21.67 -14.49
C CYS A 159 -14.13 -21.06 -13.98
N THR A 160 -15.14 -21.90 -13.72
CA THR A 160 -16.44 -21.49 -13.19
C THR A 160 -16.50 -21.67 -11.68
N LEU A 161 -17.07 -20.69 -10.97
CA LEU A 161 -17.54 -20.91 -9.60
C LEU A 161 -18.46 -22.14 -9.60
N PRO A 162 -18.39 -23.03 -8.58
CA PRO A 162 -19.28 -24.17 -8.48
C PRO A 162 -20.75 -23.71 -8.59
N ASP A 163 -21.60 -24.53 -9.22
CA ASP A 163 -23.00 -24.16 -9.53
C ASP A 163 -23.79 -23.71 -8.30
N SER A 164 -23.40 -24.13 -7.09
CA SER A 164 -23.94 -23.66 -5.81
C SER A 164 -23.76 -22.16 -5.55
N LEU A 165 -22.86 -21.48 -6.25
CA LEU A 165 -22.58 -20.05 -6.13
C LEU A 165 -23.14 -19.21 -7.29
N ARG A 166 -23.68 -19.85 -8.35
CA ARG A 166 -24.28 -19.14 -9.51
C ARG A 166 -25.70 -18.63 -9.25
N GLN A 167 -26.45 -19.21 -8.32
CA GLN A 167 -27.88 -18.87 -8.12
C GLN A 167 -28.15 -17.53 -7.41
N VAL A 168 -27.15 -16.73 -7.04
CA VAL A 168 -27.34 -15.52 -6.20
C VAL A 168 -27.26 -14.21 -6.99
N ARG A 169 -27.30 -14.22 -8.33
CA ARG A 169 -27.34 -12.98 -9.12
C ARG A 169 -28.37 -13.06 -10.26
N HIS A 170 -29.62 -12.78 -9.91
CA HIS A 170 -30.62 -12.22 -10.80
C HIS A 170 -31.21 -10.98 -10.14
#